data_AF-A0A1F9HRS0-F1
#
_entry.id   AF-A0A1F9HRS0-F1
#
_cell.length_a   1.000
_cell.length_b   1.000
_cell.length_c   1.000
_cell.angle_alpha   90.00
_cell.angle_beta   90.00
_cell.angle_gamma   90.00
#
_symmetry.space_group_name_H-M   'P 1'
#
loop_
_entity.id
_entity.type
_entity.pdbx_description
1 polymer ?
#
loop_
_entity_poly.entity_id
_entity_poly.type
_entity_poly.pdbx_seq_one_letter_code
_entity_poly.pdbx_strand_id
1 'polypeptide(L)'
;MKQQFLKIFFLVILSAASAQTALAQTRDGTFQFTAGAGGGWNAPVRFDLDINGEYYWNDNISVGLDFDTFLGTINSFDFIPFARYHFDLKRWPRFSPYVGTGMGVLFNTNSQSWFDFMLPELGFFYELTPHFYIGPNASMHVLAGSTSTWDFQTVGQISYRF
;
A
#
# COMPACT_ATOMS: atom_id res chain seq x y z
N MET A 1 30.97 -11.77 -37.43
CA MET A 1 31.37 -11.16 -36.14
C MET A 1 30.22 -10.62 -35.29
N LYS A 2 29.08 -10.14 -35.83
CA LYS A 2 27.99 -9.56 -35.01
C LYS A 2 27.18 -10.55 -34.14
N GLN A 3 27.14 -11.84 -34.48
CA GLN A 3 26.32 -12.84 -33.75
C GLN A 3 26.97 -13.40 -32.47
N GLN A 4 28.29 -13.28 -32.29
CA GLN A 4 28.97 -13.78 -31.09
C GLN A 4 28.82 -12.84 -29.90
N PHE A 5 28.72 -11.52 -30.13
CA PHE A 5 28.48 -10.52 -29.08
C PHE A 5 27.11 -10.69 -28.41
N LEU A 6 26.07 -11.04 -29.18
CA LEU A 6 24.72 -11.23 -28.65
C LEU A 6 24.63 -12.43 -27.69
N LYS A 7 25.39 -13.49 -27.96
CA LYS A 7 25.43 -14.70 -27.12
C LYS A 7 26.15 -14.47 -25.80
N ILE A 8 27.22 -13.67 -25.79
CA ILE A 8 27.94 -13.32 -24.56
C ILE A 8 27.08 -12.42 -23.68
N PHE A 9 26.35 -11.47 -24.25
CA PHE A 9 25.43 -10.60 -23.50
C PHE A 9 24.29 -11.41 -22.84
N PHE A 10 23.72 -12.39 -23.57
CA PHE A 10 22.72 -13.30 -22.99
C PHE A 10 23.29 -14.20 -21.89
N LEU A 11 24.53 -14.69 -22.06
CA LEU A 11 25.17 -15.55 -21.05
C LEU A 11 25.50 -14.79 -19.76
N VAL A 12 25.88 -13.51 -19.84
CA VAL A 12 26.15 -12.64 -18.69
C VAL A 12 24.87 -12.28 -17.93
N ILE A 13 23.74 -12.09 -18.63
CA ILE A 13 22.44 -11.86 -17.98
C ILE A 13 21.95 -13.13 -17.26
N LEU A 14 22.17 -14.31 -17.84
CA LEU A 14 21.79 -15.59 -17.21
C LEU A 14 22.70 -15.98 -16.02
N SER A 15 23.99 -15.64 -16.05
CA SER A 15 24.89 -15.88 -14.90
C SER A 15 24.73 -14.86 -13.79
N ALA A 16 24.28 -13.62 -14.08
CA ALA A 16 23.86 -12.67 -13.06
C ALA A 16 22.53 -13.06 -12.39
N ALA A 17 21.65 -13.79 -13.09
CA ALA A 17 20.37 -14.26 -12.56
C ALA A 17 20.49 -15.43 -11.56
N SER A 18 21.67 -16.06 -11.44
CA SER A 18 21.87 -17.30 -10.65
C SER A 18 22.60 -17.11 -9.31
N ALA A 19 22.94 -15.87 -8.92
CA ALA A 19 23.66 -15.59 -7.67
C ALA A 19 22.93 -14.63 -6.71
N GLN A 20 21.71 -14.18 -7.03
CA GLN A 20 20.87 -13.49 -6.06
C GLN A 20 20.06 -14.55 -5.31
N THR A 21 20.72 -15.23 -4.37
CA THR A 21 20.00 -15.71 -3.19
C THR A 21 19.31 -14.48 -2.64
N ALA A 22 18.01 -14.35 -2.90
CA ALA A 22 17.19 -13.27 -2.35
C ALA A 22 17.24 -13.45 -0.84
N LEU A 23 18.26 -12.85 -0.20
CA LEU A 23 18.23 -12.60 1.22
C LEU A 23 16.96 -11.78 1.39
N ALA A 24 15.96 -12.38 2.03
CA ALA A 24 14.76 -11.66 2.39
C ALA A 24 15.24 -10.41 3.14
N GLN A 25 15.02 -9.23 2.55
CA GLN A 25 15.33 -7.99 3.25
C GLN A 25 14.43 -7.94 4.47
N THR A 26 15.06 -7.82 5.64
CA THR A 26 14.32 -7.55 6.87
C THR A 26 13.60 -6.21 6.71
N ARG A 27 12.36 -6.16 7.20
CA ARG A 27 11.58 -4.92 7.29
C ARG A 27 11.77 -4.27 8.67
N ASP A 28 12.21 -5.02 9.67
CA ASP A 28 12.35 -4.56 11.05
C ASP A 28 13.13 -3.23 11.14
N GLY A 29 12.51 -2.24 11.79
CA GLY A 29 13.07 -0.92 12.00
C GLY A 29 13.07 0.00 10.78
N THR A 30 12.54 -0.42 9.64
CA THR A 30 12.48 0.39 8.41
C THR A 30 11.24 1.29 8.38
N PHE A 31 11.35 2.38 7.62
CA PHE A 31 10.22 3.24 7.26
C PHE A 31 9.86 3.01 5.80
N GLN A 32 8.57 2.99 5.50
CA GLN A 32 8.06 2.94 4.14
C GLN A 32 7.06 4.06 3.91
N PHE A 33 7.24 4.78 2.82
CA PHE A 33 6.33 5.82 2.37
C PHE A 33 5.61 5.34 1.11
N THR A 34 4.30 5.47 1.07
CA THR A 34 3.45 5.02 -0.03
C THR A 34 2.60 6.18 -0.51
N ALA A 35 2.43 6.26 -1.82
CA ALA A 35 1.42 7.09 -2.45
C ALA A 35 0.61 6.24 -3.41
N GLY A 36 -0.65 6.58 -3.60
CA GLY A 36 -1.51 5.87 -4.51
C GLY A 36 -2.71 6.68 -4.96
N ALA A 37 -3.45 6.06 -5.87
CA ALA A 37 -4.64 6.64 -6.46
C ALA A 37 -5.66 5.54 -6.77
N GLY A 38 -6.94 5.86 -6.61
CA GLY A 38 -7.99 4.87 -6.70
C GLY A 38 -9.38 5.47 -6.73
N GLY A 39 -10.32 4.75 -6.12
CA GLY A 39 -11.66 5.29 -5.92
C GLY A 39 -12.44 4.58 -4.82
N GLY A 40 -13.38 5.35 -4.26
CA GLY A 40 -14.44 4.89 -3.37
C GLY A 40 -15.69 4.51 -4.17
N TRP A 41 -16.27 3.37 -3.85
CA TRP A 41 -17.30 2.70 -4.66
C TRP A 41 -18.73 2.88 -4.13
N ASN A 42 -18.92 3.37 -2.90
CA ASN A 42 -20.25 3.75 -2.44
C ASN A 42 -20.71 5.03 -3.16
N ALA A 43 -21.98 5.05 -3.59
CA ALA A 43 -22.47 6.13 -4.44
C ALA A 43 -22.54 7.48 -3.69
N PRO A 44 -22.10 8.59 -4.31
CA PRO A 44 -21.49 8.67 -5.63
C PRO A 44 -20.04 8.15 -5.63
N VAL A 45 -19.64 7.46 -6.70
CA VAL A 45 -18.24 7.01 -6.88
C VAL A 45 -17.31 8.23 -6.85
N ARG A 46 -16.24 8.16 -6.06
CA ARG A 46 -15.28 9.25 -5.86
C ARG A 46 -13.88 8.81 -6.25
N PHE A 47 -13.09 9.75 -6.74
CA PHE A 47 -11.67 9.53 -6.95
C PHE A 47 -10.92 9.76 -5.64
N ASP A 48 -9.91 8.93 -5.40
CA ASP A 48 -9.20 8.79 -4.13
C ASP A 48 -7.70 8.96 -4.39
N LEU A 49 -7.03 9.72 -3.51
CA LEU A 49 -5.58 9.83 -3.43
C LEU A 49 -5.14 9.54 -2.00
N ASP A 50 -4.32 8.51 -1.83
CA ASP A 50 -3.77 8.13 -0.53
C ASP A 50 -2.27 8.45 -0.45
N ILE A 51 -1.84 8.87 0.73
CA ILE A 51 -0.45 8.98 1.12
C ILE A 51 -0.32 8.41 2.52
N ASN A 52 0.47 7.34 2.69
CA ASN A 52 0.79 6.80 4.01
C ASN A 52 2.29 6.73 4.29
N GLY A 53 2.61 6.87 5.58
CA GLY A 53 3.89 6.49 6.15
C GLY A 53 3.70 5.36 7.14
N GLU A 54 4.47 4.29 7.01
CA GLU A 54 4.48 3.16 7.93
C GLU A 54 5.88 2.89 8.49
N TYR A 55 5.92 2.47 9.75
CA TYR A 55 7.08 1.98 10.45
C TYR A 55 6.91 0.50 10.76
N TYR A 56 7.91 -0.30 10.43
CA TYR A 56 7.92 -1.73 10.71
C TYR A 56 8.47 -1.99 12.11
N TRP A 57 7.59 -2.40 13.02
CA TRP A 57 7.96 -2.80 14.38
C TRP A 57 8.73 -4.12 14.40
N ASN A 58 8.45 -5.00 13.44
CA ASN A 58 9.22 -6.18 13.11
C ASN A 58 8.96 -6.55 11.64
N ASP A 59 9.49 -7.68 11.18
CA ASP A 59 9.28 -8.13 9.81
C ASP A 59 7.79 -8.26 9.44
N ASN A 60 6.92 -8.66 10.36
CA ASN A 60 5.52 -8.96 10.06
C ASN A 60 4.54 -7.87 10.49
N ILE A 61 4.91 -6.92 11.34
CA ILE A 61 3.99 -5.94 11.90
C ILE A 61 4.47 -4.54 11.58
N SER A 62 3.62 -3.74 10.95
CA SER A 62 3.82 -2.30 10.79
C SER A 62 2.70 -1.51 11.44
N VAL A 63 3.02 -0.27 11.80
CA VAL A 63 2.06 0.76 12.23
C VAL A 63 2.33 2.02 11.43
N GLY A 64 1.28 2.79 11.15
CA GLY A 64 1.43 3.96 10.31
C GLY A 64 0.31 4.97 10.44
N LEU A 65 0.40 5.98 9.60
CA LEU A 65 -0.62 7.00 9.43
C LEU A 65 -0.91 7.11 7.93
N ASP A 66 -2.18 7.01 7.59
CA ASP A 66 -2.69 7.24 6.25
C ASP A 66 -3.39 8.61 6.18
N PHE A 67 -3.14 9.30 5.08
CA PHE A 67 -3.84 10.51 4.68
C PHE A 67 -4.50 10.26 3.34
N ASP A 68 -5.82 10.23 3.35
CA ASP A 68 -6.67 9.98 2.19
C ASP A 68 -7.43 11.26 1.85
N THR A 69 -7.52 11.57 0.55
CA THR A 69 -8.43 12.59 0.05
C THR A 69 -9.38 12.09 -1.04
N PHE A 70 -10.68 12.25 -0.79
CA PHE A 70 -11.73 12.09 -1.78
C PHE A 70 -11.96 13.36 -2.56
N LEU A 71 -11.78 13.29 -3.88
CA LEU A 71 -12.02 14.38 -4.81
C LEU A 71 -13.39 14.20 -5.50
N GLY A 72 -14.24 15.23 -5.42
CA GLY A 72 -15.58 15.21 -6.01
C GLY A 72 -16.30 16.56 -5.86
N THR A 73 -17.63 16.54 -5.83
CA THR A 73 -18.43 17.76 -5.55
C THR A 73 -18.24 18.25 -4.11
N ILE A 74 -18.10 17.30 -3.17
CA ILE A 74 -17.72 17.54 -1.78
C ILE A 74 -16.39 16.82 -1.59
N ASN A 75 -15.34 17.57 -1.26
CA ASN A 75 -14.04 16.95 -0.99
C ASN A 75 -14.02 16.48 0.47
N SER A 76 -13.35 15.36 0.71
CA SER A 76 -13.13 14.84 2.06
C SER A 76 -11.65 14.55 2.28
N PHE A 77 -11.24 14.56 3.53
CA PHE A 77 -9.87 14.30 3.99
C PHE A 77 -9.95 13.41 5.22
N ASP A 78 -9.12 12.38 5.27
CA ASP A 78 -9.02 11.47 6.42
C ASP A 78 -7.59 11.43 6.97
N PHE A 79 -7.49 11.13 8.26
CA PHE A 79 -6.27 10.81 8.97
C PHE A 79 -6.49 9.51 9.75
N ILE A 80 -5.94 8.42 9.25
CA ILE A 80 -6.17 7.08 9.79
C ILE A 80 -4.86 6.48 10.31
N PRO A 81 -4.62 6.49 11.63
CA PRO A 81 -3.67 5.60 12.24
C PRO A 81 -4.05 4.15 11.94
N PHE A 82 -3.10 3.36 11.46
CA PHE A 82 -3.34 1.95 11.10
C PHE A 82 -2.27 1.02 11.66
N ALA A 83 -2.60 -0.27 11.67
CA ALA A 83 -1.66 -1.36 11.88
C ALA A 83 -1.88 -2.43 10.81
N ARG A 84 -0.79 -3.01 10.29
CA ARG A 84 -0.82 -4.07 9.28
C ARG A 84 0.00 -5.27 9.74
N TYR A 85 -0.48 -6.45 9.38
CA TYR A 85 0.26 -7.69 9.41
C TYR A 85 0.67 -8.09 7.98
N HIS A 86 1.96 -8.29 7.76
CA HIS A 86 2.58 -8.66 6.49
C HIS A 86 2.97 -10.13 6.48
N PHE A 87 2.57 -10.84 5.43
CA PHE A 87 2.85 -12.26 5.25
C PHE A 87 4.15 -12.49 4.48
N ASP A 88 5.05 -13.30 5.03
CA ASP A 88 6.27 -13.73 4.33
C ASP A 88 6.03 -15.01 3.54
N LEU A 89 5.98 -14.88 2.22
CA LEU A 89 5.81 -16.02 1.32
C LEU A 89 7.17 -16.60 0.94
N LYS A 90 7.59 -17.68 1.62
CA LYS A 90 8.87 -18.37 1.35
C LYS A 90 9.12 -18.71 -0.12
N ARG A 91 8.05 -19.07 -0.84
CA ARG A 91 8.14 -19.45 -2.25
C ARG A 91 8.24 -18.22 -3.15
N TRP A 92 7.60 -17.11 -2.77
CA TRP A 92 7.40 -15.91 -3.58
C TRP A 92 7.88 -14.68 -2.79
N PRO A 93 9.19 -14.58 -2.47
CA PRO A 93 9.71 -13.64 -1.46
C PRO A 93 9.55 -12.16 -1.84
N ARG A 94 9.36 -11.86 -3.12
CA ARG A 94 9.09 -10.49 -3.61
C ARG A 94 7.63 -10.06 -3.40
N PHE A 95 6.75 -10.98 -2.98
CA PHE A 95 5.34 -10.73 -2.77
C PHE A 95 5.05 -10.72 -1.27
N SER A 96 4.61 -9.57 -0.76
CA SER A 96 4.26 -9.36 0.64
C SER A 96 2.78 -8.99 0.73
N PRO A 97 1.86 -9.97 0.80
CA PRO A 97 0.47 -9.71 1.15
C PRO A 97 0.38 -9.09 2.53
N TYR A 98 -0.64 -8.29 2.77
CA TYR A 98 -0.94 -7.76 4.10
C TYR A 98 -2.44 -7.72 4.39
N VAL A 99 -2.75 -7.73 5.68
CA VAL A 99 -4.06 -7.41 6.23
C VAL A 99 -3.88 -6.36 7.31
N GLY A 100 -4.77 -5.37 7.36
CA GLY A 100 -4.68 -4.26 8.30
C GLY A 100 -6.03 -3.81 8.81
N THR A 101 -5.94 -2.87 9.74
CA THR A 101 -7.07 -2.11 10.24
C THR A 101 -6.59 -0.75 10.72
N GLY A 102 -7.47 0.24 10.68
CA GLY A 102 -7.21 1.56 11.21
C GLY A 102 -8.48 2.21 11.75
N MET A 103 -8.29 3.26 12.55
CA MET A 103 -9.38 4.06 13.05
C MET A 103 -8.94 5.52 13.11
N GLY A 104 -9.67 6.36 12.40
CA GLY A 104 -9.31 7.75 12.11
C GLY A 104 -10.48 8.71 12.18
N VAL A 105 -10.29 9.85 11.54
CA VAL A 105 -11.26 10.94 11.49
C VAL A 105 -11.32 11.52 10.09
N LEU A 106 -12.50 11.42 9.48
CA LEU A 106 -12.79 11.99 8.18
C LEU A 106 -13.50 13.33 8.35
N PHE A 107 -13.05 14.33 7.61
CA PHE A 107 -13.67 15.65 7.50
C PHE A 107 -14.05 15.93 6.05
N ASN A 108 -15.14 16.66 5.82
CA ASN A 108 -15.48 17.13 4.49
C ASN A 108 -15.60 18.65 4.40
N THR A 109 -15.62 19.17 3.18
CA THR A 109 -15.73 20.61 2.91
C THR A 109 -17.05 21.26 3.38
N ASN A 110 -18.04 20.45 3.78
CA ASN A 110 -19.30 20.92 4.38
C ASN A 110 -19.25 20.98 5.91
N SER A 111 -18.06 20.90 6.51
CA SER A 111 -17.87 20.90 7.98
C SER A 111 -18.55 19.71 8.68
N GLN A 112 -18.75 18.61 7.97
CA GLN A 112 -19.17 17.35 8.57
C GLN A 112 -17.95 16.52 8.92
N SER A 113 -18.06 15.73 9.98
CA SER A 113 -17.02 14.80 10.41
C SER A 113 -17.59 13.44 10.79
N TRP A 114 -16.76 12.42 10.59
CA TRP A 114 -17.04 11.04 10.96
C TRP A 114 -15.83 10.44 11.66
N PHE A 115 -16.07 9.49 12.56
CA PHE A 115 -15.07 8.50 12.89
C PHE A 115 -14.99 7.52 11.72
N ASP A 116 -13.81 7.34 11.16
CA ASP A 116 -13.58 6.34 10.11
C ASP A 116 -13.01 5.07 10.74
N PHE A 117 -13.68 3.95 10.49
CA PHE A 117 -13.22 2.62 10.83
C PHE A 117 -12.81 1.88 9.55
N MET A 118 -11.51 1.82 9.29
CA MET A 118 -10.93 1.07 8.19
C MET A 118 -10.77 -0.40 8.60
N LEU A 119 -11.72 -1.26 8.23
CA LEU A 119 -11.63 -2.71 8.45
C LEU A 119 -12.52 -3.55 7.53
N PRO A 120 -11.97 -4.57 6.84
CA PRO A 120 -10.55 -4.89 6.75
C PRO A 120 -9.84 -3.98 5.74
N GLU A 121 -8.54 -3.79 5.93
CA GLU A 121 -7.62 -3.34 4.88
C GLU A 121 -6.89 -4.57 4.34
N LEU A 122 -6.82 -4.72 3.02
CA LEU A 122 -6.22 -5.87 2.34
C LEU A 122 -5.40 -5.41 1.16
N GLY A 123 -4.22 -5.98 0.98
CA GLY A 123 -3.41 -5.66 -0.18
C GLY A 123 -2.19 -6.54 -0.30
N PHE A 124 -1.31 -6.16 -1.21
CA PHE A 124 0.02 -6.75 -1.29
C PHE A 124 1.01 -5.74 -1.86
N PHE A 125 2.27 -5.91 -1.50
CA PHE A 125 3.39 -5.25 -2.16
C PHE A 125 4.19 -6.25 -2.99
N TYR A 126 4.46 -5.89 -4.24
CA TYR A 126 5.43 -6.54 -5.11
C TYR A 126 6.71 -5.71 -5.15
N GLU A 127 7.81 -6.30 -4.69
CA GLU A 127 9.14 -5.68 -4.70
C GLU A 127 9.65 -5.58 -6.14
N LEU A 128 9.78 -4.36 -6.67
CA LEU A 128 10.42 -4.08 -7.96
C LEU A 128 11.95 -4.03 -7.81
N THR A 129 12.41 -3.38 -6.74
CA THR A 129 13.82 -3.26 -6.33
C THR A 129 13.89 -3.34 -4.80
N PRO A 130 15.09 -3.44 -4.19
CA PRO A 130 15.24 -3.47 -2.73
C PRO A 130 14.66 -2.26 -1.95
N HIS A 131 14.22 -1.22 -2.65
CA HIS A 131 13.61 -0.03 -2.06
C HIS A 131 12.24 0.31 -2.65
N PHE A 132 11.92 -0.15 -3.87
CA PHE A 132 10.70 0.22 -4.57
C PHE A 132 9.71 -0.94 -4.64
N TYR A 133 8.47 -0.64 -4.26
CA TYR A 133 7.37 -1.59 -4.22
C TYR A 133 6.16 -1.02 -4.95
N ILE A 134 5.32 -1.91 -5.50
CA ILE A 134 4.02 -1.54 -6.08
C ILE A 134 2.96 -2.54 -5.65
N GLY A 135 1.71 -2.15 -5.64
CA GLY A 135 0.63 -3.10 -5.47
C GLY A 135 -0.73 -2.46 -5.25
N PRO A 136 -1.79 -3.27 -5.16
CA PRO A 136 -3.11 -2.79 -4.85
C PRO A 136 -3.36 -2.79 -3.34
N ASN A 137 -4.24 -1.91 -2.93
CA ASN A 137 -4.91 -1.88 -1.64
C ASN A 137 -6.43 -1.90 -1.88
N ALA A 138 -7.14 -2.60 -1.01
CA ALA A 138 -8.58 -2.57 -0.92
C ALA A 138 -8.98 -2.50 0.55
N SER A 139 -9.82 -1.53 0.89
CA SER A 139 -10.24 -1.27 2.26
C SER A 139 -11.75 -1.08 2.34
N MET A 140 -12.34 -1.49 3.46
CA MET A 140 -13.70 -1.15 3.82
C MET A 140 -13.67 -0.10 4.92
N HIS A 141 -14.36 1.02 4.70
CA HIS A 141 -14.46 2.15 5.61
C HIS A 141 -15.88 2.20 6.14
N VAL A 142 -16.04 2.22 7.46
CA VAL A 142 -17.32 2.45 8.12
C VAL A 142 -17.27 3.80 8.79
N LEU A 143 -18.03 4.75 8.25
CA LEU A 143 -18.07 6.13 8.72
C LEU A 143 -19.16 6.29 9.77
N ALA A 144 -18.77 6.44 11.04
CA ALA A 144 -19.69 6.62 12.16
C ALA A 144 -19.81 8.11 12.54
N GLY A 145 -21.03 8.64 12.48
CA GLY A 145 -21.36 10.03 12.79
C GLY A 145 -22.86 10.22 12.94
N SER A 146 -23.35 11.45 12.76
CA SER A 146 -24.80 11.76 12.81
C SER A 146 -25.61 10.95 11.80
N THR A 147 -24.99 10.62 10.67
CA THR A 147 -25.48 9.66 9.68
C THR A 147 -24.36 8.68 9.40
N SER A 148 -24.55 7.41 9.78
CA SER A 148 -23.56 6.37 9.49
C SER A 148 -23.64 5.96 8.03
N THR A 149 -22.49 5.74 7.41
CA THR A 149 -22.37 5.24 6.04
C THR A 149 -21.16 4.31 5.95
N TRP A 150 -20.92 3.74 4.79
CA TRP A 150 -19.73 2.95 4.51
C TRP A 150 -19.17 3.34 3.14
N ASP A 151 -17.92 2.98 2.89
CA ASP A 151 -17.32 3.03 1.57
C ASP A 151 -16.41 1.82 1.39
N PHE A 152 -16.32 1.33 0.16
CA PHE A 152 -15.30 0.36 -0.21
C PHE A 152 -14.33 1.10 -1.12
N GLN A 153 -13.05 1.03 -0.84
CA GLN A 153 -12.03 1.71 -1.63
C GLN A 153 -11.12 0.68 -2.29
N THR A 154 -10.62 1.03 -3.47
CA THR A 154 -9.54 0.29 -4.12
C THR A 154 -8.52 1.27 -4.67
N VAL A 155 -7.26 1.09 -4.30
CA VAL A 155 -6.18 2.02 -4.60
C VAL A 155 -4.98 1.28 -5.19
N GLY A 156 -4.41 1.81 -6.27
CA GLY A 156 -3.12 1.37 -6.78
C GLY A 156 -2.00 2.18 -6.14
N GLN A 157 -1.00 1.50 -5.58
CA GLN A 157 0.04 2.08 -4.73
C GLN A 157 1.44 1.90 -5.33
N ILE A 158 2.29 2.90 -5.07
CA ILE A 158 3.74 2.86 -5.21
C ILE A 158 4.38 3.24 -3.88
N SER A 159 5.41 2.51 -3.46
CA SER A 159 6.06 2.72 -2.17
C SER A 159 7.57 2.72 -2.26
N TYR A 160 8.19 3.46 -1.34
CA TYR A 160 9.63 3.53 -1.14
C TYR A 160 9.98 3.18 0.31
N ARG A 161 10.90 2.23 0.52
CA ARG A 161 11.41 1.83 1.84
C ARG A 161 12.83 2.32 2.06
N PHE A 162 13.05 3.01 3.19
CA PHE A 162 14.33 3.58 3.62
C PHE A 162 15.20 2.54 4.33
#